data_AF-A0A958ZZG6-F1
#
_entry.id   AF-A0A958ZZG6-F1
#
_cell.length_a   1.000
_cell.length_b   1.000
_cell.length_c   1.000
_cell.angle_alpha   90.00
_cell.angle_beta   90.00
_cell.angle_gamma   90.00
#
_symmetry.space_group_name_H-M   'P 1'
#
loop_
_entity.id
_entity.type
_entity.pdbx_description
1 polymer ?
#
loop_
_entity_poly.entity_id
_entity_poly.type
_entity_poly.pdbx_seq_one_letter_code
_entity_poly.pdbx_strand_id
1 'polypeptide(L)'
;MTTLFKSLIGGLIFALVSTSTFAYNAFNTDPDGDTVIIKFGKNSRIVLYVDNQRDLDKISQYDINKMLEDLNMSVTEMDDTTKVLTIEDESGKKYLKDTTIVIKKIEPEEDYDWSNETKERREKNYYRPRSKFNFNIDVGLNNFIEDGKFPSGNSPYALNPIGSWYWQFSPTYRNHLAGPLFVDLGLGASCNVYRFDDAAIRLVKDQNGISFTEETRQVSNLKSKLSDWYIGAKVVPLLAFNDNKHNRWRMWNNVNGGVRVGVGGYFGYRISSRTKYIYEENGDKKKDKNSSNFLLNDVRYGIRGQFGFKGIDLFVEYDLNKMFQDGSGGPDLQRIQFGITL
;
A
#
# COMPACT_ATOMS: atom_id res chain seq x y z
N MET A 1 -12.86 -14.47 -32.57
CA MET A 1 -13.25 -13.90 -31.26
C MET A 1 -12.31 -14.40 -30.15
N THR A 2 -10.99 -14.33 -30.38
CA THR A 2 -9.97 -15.04 -29.57
C THR A 2 -8.67 -14.24 -29.37
N THR A 3 -8.63 -12.99 -29.83
CA THR A 3 -7.45 -12.11 -29.76
C THR A 3 -7.65 -10.86 -28.89
N LEU A 4 -8.84 -10.65 -28.31
CA LEU A 4 -9.13 -9.49 -27.45
C LEU A 4 -8.86 -9.73 -25.95
N PHE A 5 -8.69 -10.99 -25.52
CA PHE A 5 -8.52 -11.31 -24.08
C PHE A 5 -7.06 -11.32 -23.59
N LYS A 6 -6.08 -11.31 -24.50
CA LYS A 6 -4.65 -11.27 -24.13
C LYS A 6 -4.12 -9.85 -23.87
N SER A 7 -4.86 -8.82 -24.30
CA SER A 7 -4.45 -7.41 -24.13
C SER A 7 -4.93 -6.78 -22.80
N LEU A 8 -5.89 -7.38 -22.09
CA LEU A 8 -6.46 -6.77 -20.88
C LEU A 8 -5.67 -7.08 -19.59
N ILE A 9 -4.89 -8.16 -19.58
CA ILE A 9 -4.14 -8.61 -18.39
C ILE A 9 -2.72 -8.01 -18.34
N GLY A 10 -2.18 -7.55 -19.47
CA GLY A 10 -0.89 -6.85 -19.55
C GLY A 10 -0.96 -5.33 -19.28
N GLY A 11 -2.14 -4.71 -19.39
CA GLY A 11 -2.32 -3.26 -19.26
C GLY A 11 -2.65 -2.76 -17.85
N LEU A 12 -3.05 -3.64 -16.93
CA LEU A 12 -3.50 -3.25 -15.59
C LEU A 12 -2.38 -3.21 -14.53
N ILE A 13 -1.17 -3.63 -14.88
CA ILE A 13 0.02 -3.57 -14.01
C ILE A 13 0.94 -2.38 -14.38
N PHE A 14 0.72 -1.71 -15.52
CA PHE A 14 1.58 -0.61 -16.00
C PHE A 14 0.95 0.79 -15.91
N ALA A 15 -0.27 0.92 -15.37
CA ALA A 15 -1.02 2.19 -15.31
C ALA A 15 -1.16 2.76 -13.88
N LEU A 16 -0.20 2.47 -12.99
CA LEU A 16 -0.18 3.01 -11.62
C LEU A 16 1.15 3.68 -11.22
N VAL A 17 2.02 4.00 -12.19
CA VAL A 17 3.34 4.60 -11.93
C VAL A 17 3.61 5.90 -12.72
N SER A 18 2.64 6.48 -13.44
CA SER A 18 2.95 7.68 -14.26
C SER A 18 1.85 8.73 -14.28
N THR A 19 1.60 9.41 -13.15
CA THR A 19 0.97 10.74 -13.13
C THR A 19 1.39 11.54 -11.88
N SER A 20 2.69 11.81 -11.72
CA SER A 20 3.12 12.83 -10.74
C SER A 20 4.53 13.38 -11.01
N THR A 21 4.86 13.76 -12.24
CA THR A 21 6.10 14.52 -12.53
C THR A 21 6.07 15.17 -13.92
N PHE A 22 5.12 16.04 -14.19
CA PHE A 22 5.24 17.02 -15.27
C PHE A 22 4.50 18.30 -14.87
N ALA A 23 5.19 19.14 -14.07
CA ALA A 23 5.04 20.60 -13.95
C ALA A 23 5.71 21.07 -12.65
N TYR A 24 7.04 20.92 -12.54
CA TYR A 24 7.82 21.58 -11.48
C TYR A 24 9.27 21.73 -11.94
N ASN A 25 9.49 22.47 -13.03
CA ASN A 25 10.85 22.81 -13.51
C ASN A 25 10.81 24.05 -14.42
N ALA A 26 10.11 25.10 -13.99
CA ALA A 26 10.33 26.45 -14.51
C ALA A 26 10.48 27.36 -13.29
N PHE A 27 11.68 27.92 -13.13
CA PHE A 27 12.16 28.74 -12.00
C PHE A 27 12.58 27.98 -10.74
N ASN A 28 13.63 27.17 -10.89
CA ASN A 28 14.60 26.96 -9.81
C ASN A 28 15.64 28.09 -9.93
N THR A 29 15.53 29.10 -9.08
CA THR A 29 16.67 29.90 -8.64
C THR A 29 16.78 29.65 -7.15
N ASP A 30 17.40 28.53 -6.80
CA ASP A 30 18.07 28.39 -5.51
C ASP A 30 19.40 29.11 -5.70
N PRO A 31 19.64 30.29 -5.09
CA PRO A 31 20.95 30.89 -5.17
C PRO A 31 21.79 30.21 -4.09
N ASP A 32 22.76 29.39 -4.51
CA ASP A 32 23.89 28.92 -3.69
C ASP A 32 24.82 30.09 -3.27
N GLY A 33 24.24 31.26 -2.94
CA GLY A 33 24.91 32.49 -2.57
C GLY A 33 24.65 32.84 -1.10
N ASP A 34 25.65 33.41 -0.45
CA ASP A 34 25.56 33.90 0.92
C ASP A 34 24.58 35.09 0.98
N THR A 35 23.56 34.96 1.84
CA THR A 35 22.56 36.02 2.05
C THR A 35 22.91 36.84 3.29
N VAL A 36 23.07 38.15 3.13
CA VAL A 36 23.28 39.09 4.25
C VAL A 36 21.99 39.86 4.52
N ILE A 37 21.45 39.70 5.72
CA ILE A 37 20.21 40.36 6.15
C ILE A 37 20.54 41.48 7.14
N ILE A 38 20.29 42.73 6.74
CA ILE A 38 20.46 43.92 7.57
C ILE A 38 19.08 44.36 8.06
N LYS A 39 18.82 44.27 9.36
CA LYS A 39 17.53 44.65 9.95
C LYS A 39 17.58 46.09 10.48
N PHE A 40 16.58 46.89 10.14
CA PHE A 40 16.39 48.26 10.58
C PHE A 40 15.08 48.37 11.37
N GLY A 41 15.16 48.68 12.66
CA GLY A 41 13.97 48.76 13.51
C GLY A 41 13.20 47.45 13.59
N LYS A 42 11.89 47.53 13.82
CA LYS A 42 11.05 46.32 14.06
C LYS A 42 10.65 45.59 12.78
N ASN A 43 10.38 46.32 11.70
CA ASN A 43 9.73 45.75 10.51
C ASN A 43 10.49 46.01 9.20
N SER A 44 11.61 46.73 9.22
CA SER A 44 12.36 47.03 8.01
C SER A 44 13.59 46.12 7.91
N ARG A 45 13.85 45.54 6.74
CA ARG A 45 15.01 44.70 6.48
C ARG A 45 15.51 44.93 5.06
N ILE A 46 16.82 45.01 4.88
CA ILE A 46 17.49 44.96 3.58
C ILE A 46 18.10 43.56 3.45
N VAL A 47 17.79 42.88 2.35
CA VAL A 47 18.32 41.54 2.06
C VAL A 47 19.27 41.68 0.87
N LEU A 48 20.53 41.35 1.08
CA LEU A 48 21.58 41.37 0.06
C LEU A 48 21.92 39.92 -0.29
N TYR A 49 21.67 39.53 -1.53
CA TYR A 49 22.12 38.25 -2.06
C TYR A 49 23.50 38.45 -2.68
N VAL A 50 24.47 37.65 -2.25
CA VAL A 50 25.85 37.73 -2.75
C VAL A 50 26.35 36.32 -3.04
N ASP A 51 26.81 36.08 -4.26
CA ASP A 51 27.21 34.73 -4.68
C ASP A 51 28.47 34.24 -3.95
N ASN A 52 29.32 35.13 -3.42
CA ASN A 52 30.56 34.78 -2.72
C ASN A 52 31.16 35.94 -1.91
N GLN A 53 31.93 35.63 -0.86
CA GLN A 53 32.43 36.59 0.14
C GLN A 53 33.29 37.74 -0.42
N ARG A 54 33.92 37.58 -1.60
CA ARG A 54 34.70 38.63 -2.29
C ARG A 54 33.83 39.67 -2.99
N ASP A 55 32.57 39.35 -3.25
CA ASP A 55 31.63 40.25 -3.91
C ASP A 55 30.94 41.20 -2.90
N LEU A 56 31.02 40.90 -1.60
CA LEU A 56 30.66 41.81 -0.52
C LEU A 56 31.54 43.07 -0.48
N ASP A 57 32.84 42.94 -0.79
CA ASP A 57 33.77 44.07 -0.83
C ASP A 57 33.41 45.06 -1.96
N LYS A 58 32.80 44.58 -3.05
CA LYS A 58 32.32 45.42 -4.14
C LYS A 58 31.12 46.26 -3.71
N ILE A 59 30.26 45.74 -2.84
CA ILE A 59 29.08 46.45 -2.31
C ILE A 59 29.49 47.67 -1.48
N SER A 60 30.61 47.60 -0.75
CA SER A 60 31.13 48.76 0.01
C SER A 60 31.62 49.94 -0.86
N GLN A 61 31.80 49.72 -2.17
CA GLN A 61 32.19 50.79 -3.11
C GLN A 61 30.98 51.57 -3.63
N TYR A 62 29.76 51.14 -3.31
CA TYR A 62 28.52 51.81 -3.70
C TYR A 62 28.00 52.72 -2.59
N ASP A 63 27.55 53.91 -2.97
CA ASP A 63 26.92 54.84 -2.04
C ASP A 63 25.45 54.47 -1.82
N ILE A 64 25.22 53.63 -0.80
CA ILE A 64 23.90 53.13 -0.41
C ILE A 64 22.97 54.29 -0.02
N ASN A 65 23.51 55.38 0.54
CA ASN A 65 22.69 56.52 0.95
C ASN A 65 22.14 57.25 -0.28
N LYS A 66 22.97 57.45 -1.31
CA LYS A 66 22.52 58.04 -2.59
C LYS A 66 21.47 57.16 -3.29
N MET A 67 21.64 55.83 -3.27
CA MET A 67 20.64 54.90 -3.81
C MET A 67 19.29 54.98 -3.08
N LEU A 68 19.30 55.13 -1.75
CA LEU A 68 18.09 55.28 -0.95
C LEU A 68 17.40 56.63 -1.20
N GLU A 69 18.17 57.69 -1.46
CA GLU A 69 17.65 59.01 -1.81
C GLU A 69 16.94 59.01 -3.17
N ASP A 70 17.53 58.38 -4.19
CA ASP A 70 16.94 58.21 -5.53
C ASP A 70 15.68 57.30 -5.50
N LEU A 71 15.68 56.27 -4.64
CA LEU A 71 14.50 55.42 -4.41
C LEU A 71 13.37 56.19 -3.73
N ASN A 72 13.67 57.11 -2.81
CA ASN A 72 12.65 57.89 -2.11
C ASN A 72 11.92 58.89 -3.04
N MET A 73 12.58 59.35 -4.11
CA MET A 73 11.95 60.22 -5.12
C MET A 73 10.93 59.50 -6.02
N SER A 74 11.03 58.17 -6.17
CA SER A 74 10.28 57.39 -7.16
C SER A 74 9.15 56.51 -6.57
N VAL A 75 8.98 56.52 -5.25
CA VAL A 75 7.95 55.72 -4.54
C VAL A 75 6.61 56.46 -4.36
N THR A 76 6.54 57.77 -4.64
CA THR A 76 5.32 58.57 -4.41
C THR A 76 4.22 58.38 -5.47
N GLU A 77 4.50 57.70 -6.59
CA GLU A 77 3.51 57.44 -7.68
C GLU A 77 3.52 55.97 -8.16
N MET A 78 2.98 55.04 -7.36
CA MET A 78 2.85 53.63 -7.78
C MET A 78 1.42 53.08 -7.63
N ASP A 79 0.78 52.80 -8.78
CA ASP A 79 -0.33 51.85 -8.93
C ASP A 79 0.22 50.46 -9.32
N ASP A 80 -0.47 49.39 -8.91
CA ASP A 80 -0.14 47.94 -8.83
C ASP A 80 0.55 47.24 -10.05
N THR A 81 1.61 47.81 -10.64
CA THR A 81 2.37 47.16 -11.72
C THR A 81 3.89 47.29 -11.57
N THR A 82 4.60 46.21 -11.93
CA THR A 82 6.07 46.14 -11.94
C THR A 82 6.65 47.14 -12.95
N LYS A 83 7.41 48.13 -12.49
CA LYS A 83 8.24 48.97 -13.36
C LYS A 83 9.71 48.60 -13.24
N VAL A 84 10.40 48.53 -14.38
CA VAL A 84 11.85 48.49 -14.46
C VAL A 84 12.34 49.93 -14.59
N LEU A 85 13.14 50.40 -13.62
CA LEU A 85 13.72 51.74 -13.64
C LEU A 85 15.18 51.66 -14.08
N THR A 86 15.54 52.48 -15.07
CA THR A 86 16.93 52.74 -15.48
C THR A 86 17.28 54.14 -15.02
N ILE A 87 18.28 54.28 -14.16
CA ILE A 87 18.73 55.57 -13.63
C ILE A 87 19.94 56.03 -14.45
N GLU A 88 19.85 57.21 -15.07
CA GLU A 88 20.97 57.88 -15.73
C GLU A 88 21.27 59.20 -15.00
N ASP A 89 22.55 59.53 -14.81
CA ASP A 89 23.00 60.78 -14.19
C ASP A 89 23.17 61.88 -15.27
N GLU A 90 22.83 63.13 -14.94
CA GLU A 90 22.93 64.31 -15.82
C GLU A 90 24.37 64.64 -16.25
N SER A 91 25.39 63.94 -15.73
CA SER A 91 26.79 64.05 -16.16
C SER A 91 27.26 62.96 -17.14
N GLY A 92 26.39 62.06 -17.61
CA GLY A 92 26.69 61.14 -18.71
C GLY A 92 27.81 60.12 -18.46
N LYS A 93 28.19 59.83 -17.21
CA LYS A 93 29.16 58.78 -16.88
C LYS A 93 28.48 57.67 -16.11
N LYS A 94 28.23 56.55 -16.82
CA LYS A 94 27.65 55.29 -16.33
C LYS A 94 28.21 54.89 -14.96
N TYR A 95 27.47 55.21 -13.90
CA TYR A 95 27.40 54.31 -12.76
C TYR A 95 26.43 53.20 -13.16
N LEU A 96 26.71 51.96 -12.77
CA LEU A 96 25.95 50.75 -13.12
C LEU A 96 26.32 50.19 -14.51
N LYS A 97 27.20 49.19 -14.53
CA LYS A 97 27.09 48.14 -15.54
C LYS A 97 25.88 47.29 -15.12
N ASP A 98 24.84 47.33 -15.94
CA ASP A 98 23.67 46.44 -15.96
C ASP A 98 23.10 46.08 -14.57
N THR A 99 22.48 47.05 -13.91
CA THR A 99 21.70 46.80 -12.68
C THR A 99 20.23 47.03 -12.95
N THR A 100 19.41 45.99 -12.84
CA THR A 100 17.96 46.05 -12.97
C THR A 100 17.34 46.09 -11.58
N ILE A 101 16.65 47.18 -11.24
CA ILE A 101 15.94 47.30 -9.96
C ILE A 101 14.50 46.81 -10.19
N VAL A 102 14.12 45.75 -9.48
CA VAL A 102 12.76 45.18 -9.51
C VAL A 102 12.08 45.50 -8.18
N ILE A 103 11.09 46.39 -8.21
CA ILE A 103 10.27 46.72 -7.04
C ILE A 103 9.01 45.85 -7.10
N LYS A 104 8.85 44.96 -6.12
CA LYS A 104 7.66 44.13 -5.96
C LYS A 104 7.03 44.44 -4.61
N LYS A 105 5.72 44.72 -4.59
CA LYS A 105 4.95 44.79 -3.35
C LYS A 105 4.90 43.38 -2.77
N ILE A 106 5.71 43.13 -1.75
CA ILE A 106 5.72 41.88 -1.01
C ILE A 106 4.53 41.96 -0.05
N GLU A 107 3.47 41.20 -0.32
CA GLU A 107 2.46 40.93 0.70
C GLU A 107 3.18 40.30 1.90
N PRO A 108 2.91 40.75 3.14
CA PRO A 108 3.68 40.34 4.29
C PRO A 108 3.61 38.81 4.42
N GLU A 109 4.74 38.14 4.19
CA GLU A 109 4.95 36.77 4.66
C GLU A 109 4.77 36.78 6.17
N GLU A 110 3.84 35.98 6.67
CA GLU A 110 3.68 35.73 8.08
C GLU A 110 5.02 35.23 8.65
N ASP A 111 5.72 36.10 9.39
CA ASP A 111 6.90 35.75 10.18
C ASP A 111 6.47 34.70 11.20
N TYR A 112 6.71 33.42 10.90
CA TYR A 112 6.56 32.35 11.88
C TYR A 112 7.67 32.51 12.93
N ASP A 113 7.31 33.08 14.08
CA ASP A 113 8.14 33.12 15.29
C ASP A 113 8.26 31.70 15.89
N TRP A 114 9.41 31.05 15.67
CA TRP A 114 9.70 29.71 16.20
C TRP A 114 10.00 29.67 17.70
N SER A 115 9.92 30.78 18.44
CA SER A 115 10.44 30.86 19.81
C SER A 115 9.42 30.89 20.95
N ASN A 116 8.11 30.99 20.66
CA ASN A 116 7.08 31.12 21.72
C ASN A 116 5.96 30.06 21.69
N GLU A 117 6.00 29.05 20.81
CA GLU A 117 4.91 28.07 20.66
C GLU A 117 4.96 26.89 21.67
N THR A 118 5.43 27.10 22.91
CA THR A 118 5.54 26.00 23.87
C THR A 118 4.30 25.72 24.73
N LYS A 119 3.24 26.56 24.74
CA LYS A 119 2.11 26.32 25.68
C LYS A 119 0.69 26.69 25.25
N GLU A 120 0.40 26.86 23.97
CA GLU A 120 -0.99 26.83 23.49
C GLU A 120 -1.23 25.64 22.58
N ARG A 121 -1.66 24.53 23.20
CA ARG A 121 -2.26 23.38 22.50
C ARG A 121 -3.49 23.87 21.73
N ARG A 122 -3.28 24.34 20.51
CA ARG A 122 -4.30 24.30 19.46
C ARG A 122 -4.66 22.83 19.26
N GLU A 123 -5.71 22.38 19.94
CA GLU A 123 -6.40 21.15 19.56
C GLU A 123 -7.00 21.37 18.17
N LYS A 124 -6.18 21.23 17.13
CA LYS A 124 -6.67 21.03 15.77
C LYS A 124 -7.57 19.80 15.84
N ASN A 125 -8.87 20.04 15.77
CA ASN A 125 -9.88 19.00 15.59
C ASN A 125 -9.67 18.38 14.21
N TYR A 126 -8.67 17.50 14.11
CA TYR A 126 -8.53 16.61 12.96
C TYR A 126 -9.80 15.77 12.92
N TYR A 127 -10.67 16.03 11.94
CA TYR A 127 -11.74 15.13 11.57
C TYR A 127 -11.09 13.84 11.09
N ARG A 128 -10.99 12.86 11.99
CA ARG A 128 -10.39 11.56 11.69
C ARG A 128 -11.53 10.65 11.24
N PRO A 129 -11.53 10.18 9.98
CA PRO A 129 -12.63 9.40 9.45
C PRO A 129 -12.83 8.15 10.30
N ARG A 130 -14.11 7.82 10.55
CA ARG A 130 -14.55 6.60 11.25
C ARG A 130 -14.22 5.33 10.47
N SER A 131 -13.80 5.47 9.23
CA SER A 131 -13.51 4.38 8.31
C SER A 131 -12.09 4.49 7.75
N LYS A 132 -11.39 3.37 7.66
CA LYS A 132 -10.02 3.28 7.14
C LYS A 132 -9.94 2.22 6.06
N PHE A 133 -9.34 2.60 4.94
CA PHE A 133 -8.94 1.66 3.90
C PHE A 133 -7.55 1.11 4.24
N ASN A 134 -7.38 -0.21 4.19
CA ASN A 134 -6.10 -0.88 4.30
C ASN A 134 -5.94 -1.88 3.15
N PHE A 135 -4.71 -2.27 2.87
CA PHE A 135 -4.43 -3.40 1.99
C PHE A 135 -3.80 -4.50 2.82
N ASN A 136 -4.51 -5.61 2.99
CA ASN A 136 -4.09 -6.70 3.83
C ASN A 136 -3.50 -7.82 2.98
N ILE A 137 -2.42 -8.41 3.49
CA ILE A 137 -1.82 -9.62 2.92
C ILE A 137 -1.93 -10.73 3.95
N ASP A 138 -2.75 -11.73 3.65
CA ASP A 138 -2.85 -12.93 4.48
C ASP A 138 -1.87 -13.97 3.95
N VAL A 139 -1.02 -14.49 4.83
CA VAL A 139 -0.07 -15.57 4.52
C VAL A 139 -0.24 -16.66 5.56
N GLY A 140 -0.43 -17.90 5.11
CA GLY A 140 -0.70 -19.00 6.00
C GLY A 140 -0.46 -20.36 5.38
N LEU A 141 -0.90 -21.36 6.11
CA LEU A 141 -0.94 -22.75 5.68
C LEU A 141 -2.39 -23.18 5.47
N ASN A 142 -2.58 -24.18 4.61
CA ASN A 142 -3.87 -24.81 4.42
C ASN A 142 -3.77 -26.31 4.69
N ASN A 143 -4.88 -26.88 5.15
CA ASN A 143 -5.04 -28.32 5.32
C ASN A 143 -6.50 -28.72 5.05
N PHE A 144 -6.75 -30.02 4.98
CA PHE A 144 -8.10 -30.58 4.88
C PHE A 144 -8.57 -31.11 6.23
N ILE A 145 -9.89 -31.14 6.39
CA ILE A 145 -10.61 -31.78 7.48
C ILE A 145 -11.61 -32.75 6.87
N GLU A 146 -11.57 -34.00 7.34
CA GLU A 146 -12.51 -35.06 7.01
C GLU A 146 -13.13 -35.54 8.33
N ASP A 147 -14.46 -35.48 8.45
CA ASP A 147 -15.20 -35.87 9.66
C ASP A 147 -14.63 -35.29 10.96
N GLY A 148 -14.19 -34.02 10.91
CA GLY A 148 -13.63 -33.30 12.06
C GLY A 148 -12.19 -33.66 12.41
N LYS A 149 -11.50 -34.47 11.61
CA LYS A 149 -10.09 -34.87 11.82
C LYS A 149 -9.23 -34.45 10.63
N PHE A 150 -7.94 -34.21 10.90
CA PHE A 150 -6.96 -34.04 9.83
C PHE A 150 -6.67 -35.39 9.17
N PRO A 151 -6.77 -35.49 7.84
CA PRO A 151 -6.34 -36.68 7.12
C PRO A 151 -4.87 -36.97 7.45
N SER A 152 -4.60 -38.18 7.94
CA SER A 152 -3.27 -38.63 8.34
C SER A 152 -3.10 -40.11 8.01
N GLY A 153 -1.86 -40.59 7.88
CA GLY A 153 -1.56 -41.98 7.51
C GLY A 153 -1.70 -42.26 6.00
N ASN A 154 -2.16 -43.47 5.64
CA ASN A 154 -2.34 -43.98 4.26
C ASN A 154 -3.44 -43.26 3.43
N SER A 155 -3.89 -42.08 3.86
CA SER A 155 -4.86 -41.30 3.09
C SER A 155 -4.17 -40.68 1.88
N PRO A 156 -4.63 -40.95 0.65
CA PRO A 156 -3.98 -40.44 -0.56
C PRO A 156 -4.13 -38.92 -0.71
N TYR A 157 -5.08 -38.30 -0.02
CA TYR A 157 -5.32 -36.86 -0.03
C TYR A 157 -4.70 -36.12 1.17
N ALA A 158 -3.93 -36.82 2.01
CA ALA A 158 -3.18 -36.19 3.08
C ALA A 158 -2.21 -35.14 2.51
N LEU A 159 -2.13 -33.99 3.18
CA LEU A 159 -1.32 -32.87 2.75
C LEU A 159 -0.05 -32.76 3.57
N ASN A 160 1.05 -32.42 2.90
CA ASN A 160 2.26 -31.98 3.56
C ASN A 160 2.02 -30.58 4.17
N PRO A 161 2.06 -30.41 5.50
CA PRO A 161 1.68 -29.15 6.13
C PRO A 161 2.56 -27.97 5.72
N ILE A 162 3.88 -28.19 5.60
CA ILE A 162 4.86 -27.14 5.26
C ILE A 162 4.85 -26.84 3.75
N GLY A 163 4.35 -27.77 2.95
CA GLY A 163 4.24 -27.63 1.50
C GLY A 163 2.95 -26.96 1.02
N SER A 164 1.99 -26.75 1.92
CA SER A 164 0.61 -26.38 1.59
C SER A 164 0.30 -24.96 2.06
N TRP A 165 0.49 -24.00 1.15
CA TRP A 165 0.51 -22.57 1.45
C TRP A 165 -0.77 -21.86 1.02
N TYR A 166 -1.11 -20.82 1.76
CA TYR A 166 -2.21 -19.93 1.50
C TYR A 166 -1.72 -18.49 1.39
N TRP A 167 -2.18 -17.78 0.37
CA TRP A 167 -1.96 -16.35 0.21
C TRP A 167 -3.28 -15.68 -0.16
N GLN A 168 -3.57 -14.53 0.44
CA GLN A 168 -4.69 -13.68 0.05
C GLN A 168 -4.29 -12.22 0.02
N PHE A 169 -4.70 -11.53 -1.04
CA PHE A 169 -4.47 -10.11 -1.24
C PHE A 169 -5.82 -9.42 -1.23
N SER A 170 -6.06 -8.57 -0.22
CA SER A 170 -7.38 -7.98 -0.01
C SER A 170 -7.30 -6.49 0.30
N PRO A 171 -7.79 -5.59 -0.57
CA PRO A 171 -8.30 -4.31 -0.11
C PRO A 171 -9.37 -4.53 0.96
N THR A 172 -9.19 -3.87 2.11
CA THR A 172 -10.10 -3.93 3.24
C THR A 172 -10.56 -2.53 3.63
N TYR A 173 -11.80 -2.45 4.07
CA TYR A 173 -12.44 -1.24 4.52
C TYR A 173 -13.00 -1.48 5.91
N ARG A 174 -12.29 -0.94 6.90
CA ARG A 174 -12.63 -1.08 8.31
C ARG A 174 -13.47 0.10 8.75
N ASN A 175 -14.70 -0.17 9.18
CA ASN A 175 -15.65 0.82 9.67
C ASN A 175 -15.79 0.73 11.18
N HIS A 176 -15.70 1.87 11.86
CA HIS A 176 -16.09 1.98 13.27
C HIS A 176 -17.61 2.06 13.38
N LEU A 177 -18.22 1.21 14.20
CA LEU A 177 -19.65 1.26 14.47
C LEU A 177 -19.95 2.00 15.77
N ALA A 178 -19.52 1.45 16.90
CA ALA A 178 -19.77 2.00 18.23
C ALA A 178 -18.78 1.44 19.25
N GLY A 179 -18.33 2.25 20.21
CA GLY A 179 -17.43 1.80 21.28
C GLY A 179 -16.20 1.02 20.73
N PRO A 180 -15.94 -0.22 21.21
CA PRO A 180 -14.87 -1.07 20.68
C PRO A 180 -15.24 -1.83 19.40
N LEU A 181 -16.46 -1.71 18.89
CA LEU A 181 -16.96 -2.48 17.75
C LEU A 181 -16.62 -1.83 16.40
N PHE A 182 -15.99 -2.63 15.55
CA PHE A 182 -15.68 -2.33 14.16
C PHE A 182 -16.23 -3.44 13.27
N VAL A 183 -16.38 -3.15 11.98
CA VAL A 183 -16.63 -4.16 10.94
C VAL A 183 -15.54 -4.03 9.89
N ASP A 184 -14.89 -5.15 9.61
CA ASP A 184 -13.88 -5.28 8.58
C ASP A 184 -14.52 -5.89 7.32
N LEU A 185 -14.61 -5.11 6.26
CA LEU A 185 -15.12 -5.54 4.95
C LEU A 185 -13.92 -5.74 4.03
N GLY A 186 -13.71 -6.95 3.52
CA GLY A 186 -12.63 -7.22 2.58
C GLY A 186 -13.15 -7.74 1.26
N LEU A 187 -12.49 -7.37 0.17
CA LEU A 187 -12.63 -8.02 -1.14
C LEU A 187 -11.23 -8.41 -1.58
N GLY A 188 -11.00 -9.64 -2.04
CA GLY A 188 -9.65 -10.08 -2.32
C GLY A 188 -9.54 -11.33 -3.17
N ALA A 189 -8.34 -11.54 -3.70
CA ALA A 189 -7.96 -12.73 -4.43
C ALA A 189 -7.11 -13.63 -3.54
N SER A 190 -7.46 -14.91 -3.47
CA SER A 190 -6.72 -15.92 -2.70
C SER A 190 -6.16 -17.01 -3.60
N CYS A 191 -4.93 -17.42 -3.32
CA CYS A 191 -4.24 -18.54 -3.95
C CYS A 191 -4.00 -19.61 -2.89
N ASN A 192 -4.56 -20.80 -3.09
CA ASN A 192 -4.28 -21.95 -2.23
C ASN A 192 -3.40 -22.92 -3.01
N VAL A 193 -2.37 -23.44 -2.35
CA VAL A 193 -1.54 -24.53 -2.83
C VAL A 193 -1.66 -25.67 -1.85
N TYR A 194 -2.16 -26.81 -2.30
CA TYR A 194 -2.24 -28.05 -1.53
C TYR A 194 -1.17 -29.00 -2.06
N ARG A 195 -0.16 -29.29 -1.26
CA ARG A 195 0.88 -30.27 -1.62
C ARG A 195 0.55 -31.59 -0.95
N PHE A 196 0.33 -32.62 -1.75
CA PHE A 196 0.13 -33.97 -1.22
C PHE A 196 1.39 -34.46 -0.53
N ASP A 197 1.21 -35.21 0.56
CA ASP A 197 2.32 -35.75 1.33
C ASP A 197 3.08 -36.81 0.53
N ASP A 198 2.33 -37.73 -0.10
CA ASP A 198 2.88 -38.62 -1.11
C ASP A 198 2.95 -37.94 -2.49
N ALA A 199 4.15 -37.89 -3.05
CA ALA A 199 4.41 -37.32 -4.36
C ALA A 199 3.90 -38.19 -5.51
N ALA A 200 3.64 -39.49 -5.28
CA ALA A 200 3.12 -40.42 -6.27
C ALA A 200 1.62 -40.25 -6.54
N ILE A 201 0.88 -39.65 -5.60
CA ILE A 201 -0.56 -39.46 -5.75
C ILE A 201 -0.87 -38.44 -6.83
N ARG A 202 -1.85 -38.79 -7.67
CA ARG A 202 -2.41 -37.92 -8.70
C ARG A 202 -3.90 -37.75 -8.49
N LEU A 203 -4.32 -36.50 -8.55
CA LEU A 203 -5.72 -36.12 -8.72
C LEU A 203 -6.06 -36.22 -10.20
N VAL A 204 -6.88 -37.22 -10.54
CA VAL A 204 -7.37 -37.47 -11.90
C VAL A 204 -8.88 -37.28 -11.93
N LYS A 205 -9.36 -36.70 -13.03
CA LYS A 205 -10.79 -36.53 -13.30
C LYS A 205 -11.14 -37.42 -14.48
N ASP A 206 -11.94 -38.45 -14.22
CA ASP A 206 -12.42 -39.41 -15.21
C ASP A 206 -13.94 -39.23 -15.48
N GLN A 207 -14.52 -40.08 -16.32
CA GLN A 207 -15.96 -40.06 -16.63
C GLN A 207 -16.83 -40.40 -15.40
N ASN A 208 -16.28 -41.15 -14.44
CA ASN A 208 -16.99 -41.58 -13.23
C ASN A 208 -16.81 -40.63 -12.04
N GLY A 209 -16.02 -39.56 -12.19
CA GLY A 209 -15.75 -38.61 -11.10
C GLY A 209 -14.27 -38.32 -10.88
N ILE A 210 -13.92 -37.97 -9.66
CA ILE A 210 -12.56 -37.70 -9.20
C ILE A 210 -12.00 -38.93 -8.52
N SER A 211 -10.76 -39.27 -8.84
CA SER A 211 -10.01 -40.31 -8.13
C SER A 211 -8.63 -39.78 -7.72
N PHE A 212 -8.18 -40.26 -6.56
CA PHE A 212 -6.79 -40.11 -6.13
C PHE A 212 -6.09 -41.43 -6.44
N THR A 213 -5.23 -41.44 -7.44
CA THR A 213 -4.56 -42.65 -7.91
C THR A 213 -3.05 -42.51 -7.74
N GLU A 214 -2.41 -43.55 -7.24
CA GLU A 214 -0.95 -43.65 -7.28
C GLU A 214 -0.47 -43.83 -8.71
N GLU A 215 0.59 -43.13 -9.07
CA GLU A 215 1.25 -43.31 -10.37
C GLU A 215 1.91 -44.70 -10.43
N THR A 216 1.42 -45.55 -11.34
CA THR A 216 1.87 -46.95 -11.48
C THR A 216 3.16 -47.08 -12.29
N ARG A 217 3.57 -46.05 -13.04
CA ARG A 217 4.87 -46.06 -13.74
C ARG A 217 6.02 -46.09 -12.72
N GLN A 218 7.07 -46.86 -13.01
CA GLN A 218 8.32 -46.87 -12.25
C GLN A 218 9.14 -45.58 -12.50
N VAL A 219 8.56 -44.43 -12.12
CA VAL A 219 9.20 -43.11 -12.21
C VAL A 219 9.41 -42.55 -10.80
N SER A 220 10.49 -41.79 -10.60
CA SER A 220 10.73 -41.14 -9.31
C SER A 220 9.83 -39.91 -9.19
N ASN A 221 8.81 -39.98 -8.32
CA ASN A 221 7.87 -38.90 -8.10
C ASN A 221 8.44 -37.88 -7.11
N LEU A 222 8.63 -36.64 -7.56
CA LEU A 222 9.27 -35.59 -6.77
C LEU A 222 8.26 -34.65 -6.11
N LYS A 223 7.13 -34.38 -6.78
CA LYS A 223 6.13 -33.43 -6.28
C LYS A 223 4.76 -33.63 -6.89
N SER A 224 3.75 -33.66 -6.03
CA SER A 224 2.34 -33.60 -6.43
C SER A 224 1.63 -32.47 -5.70
N LYS A 225 0.87 -31.65 -6.42
CA LYS A 225 0.14 -30.53 -5.83
C LYS A 225 -1.03 -30.04 -6.67
N LEU A 226 -2.08 -29.64 -5.97
CA LEU A 226 -3.23 -28.91 -6.49
C LEU A 226 -3.08 -27.43 -6.12
N SER A 227 -3.47 -26.54 -7.02
CA SER A 227 -3.50 -25.10 -6.74
C SER A 227 -4.78 -24.52 -7.28
N ASP A 228 -5.41 -23.65 -6.51
CA ASP A 228 -6.64 -22.97 -6.91
C ASP A 228 -6.59 -21.48 -6.58
N TRP A 229 -7.35 -20.72 -7.34
CA TRP A 229 -7.50 -19.28 -7.20
C TRP A 229 -8.96 -18.94 -6.99
N TYR A 230 -9.24 -18.11 -5.99
CA TYR A 230 -10.58 -17.59 -5.71
C TYR A 230 -10.54 -16.06 -5.66
N ILE A 231 -11.67 -15.45 -5.99
CA ILE A 231 -11.97 -14.06 -5.66
C ILE A 231 -13.13 -14.11 -4.69
N GLY A 232 -13.05 -13.35 -3.61
CA GLY A 232 -14.03 -13.41 -2.55
C GLY A 232 -14.16 -12.14 -1.76
N ALA A 233 -15.15 -12.14 -0.87
CA ALA A 233 -15.41 -11.09 0.07
C ALA A 233 -15.50 -11.64 1.50
N LYS A 234 -15.14 -10.82 2.47
CA LYS A 234 -15.25 -11.13 3.90
C LYS A 234 -15.94 -10.00 4.65
N VAL A 235 -16.68 -10.37 5.68
CA VAL A 235 -17.33 -9.45 6.61
C VAL A 235 -17.03 -9.95 8.01
N VAL A 236 -16.21 -9.21 8.75
CA VAL A 236 -15.76 -9.61 10.08
C VAL A 236 -16.04 -8.51 11.10
N PRO A 237 -17.09 -8.67 11.93
CA PRO A 237 -17.23 -7.92 13.17
C PRO A 237 -15.99 -8.11 14.05
N LEU A 238 -15.44 -7.00 14.53
CA LEU A 238 -14.21 -6.95 15.30
C LEU A 238 -14.41 -6.11 16.55
N LEU A 239 -14.06 -6.67 17.70
CA LEU A 239 -13.87 -5.92 18.93
C LEU A 239 -12.39 -5.53 19.05
N ALA A 240 -12.11 -4.23 19.06
CA ALA A 240 -10.77 -3.68 19.22
C ALA A 240 -10.64 -2.95 20.56
N PHE A 241 -9.81 -3.50 21.44
CA PHE A 241 -9.49 -2.96 22.75
C PHE A 241 -8.12 -2.28 22.68
N ASN A 242 -8.12 -0.97 22.84
CA ASN A 242 -6.91 -0.16 22.74
C ASN A 242 -6.29 0.06 24.14
N ASP A 243 -4.96 -0.02 24.26
CA ASP A 243 -4.21 0.17 25.52
C ASP A 243 -3.87 1.66 25.80
N ASN A 244 -4.63 2.59 25.22
CA ASN A 244 -4.38 4.01 25.39
C ASN A 244 -4.88 4.51 26.75
N LYS A 245 -4.02 4.45 27.77
CA LYS A 245 -4.25 4.98 29.14
C LYS A 245 -4.61 6.47 29.24
N HIS A 246 -4.46 7.27 28.17
CA HIS A 246 -4.65 8.73 28.23
C HIS A 246 -5.81 9.31 27.43
N ASN A 247 -6.58 8.54 26.65
CA ASN A 247 -7.69 9.12 25.87
C ASN A 247 -8.81 8.12 25.56
N ARG A 248 -9.68 7.88 26.55
CA ARG A 248 -10.85 6.99 26.46
C ARG A 248 -11.83 7.37 25.35
N TRP A 249 -11.87 8.64 24.92
CA TRP A 249 -12.76 9.12 23.85
C TRP A 249 -12.28 8.73 22.44
N ARG A 250 -10.97 8.50 22.23
CA ARG A 250 -10.35 8.43 20.89
C ARG A 250 -9.93 7.00 20.47
N MET A 251 -10.75 5.99 20.80
CA MET A 251 -10.42 4.58 20.55
C MET A 251 -10.14 4.23 19.07
N TRP A 252 -10.72 4.94 18.11
CA TRP A 252 -10.60 4.66 16.66
C TRP A 252 -9.23 5.02 16.04
N ASN A 253 -8.39 5.75 16.77
CA ASN A 253 -7.17 6.31 16.21
C ASN A 253 -6.02 5.31 16.08
N ASN A 254 -5.95 4.32 16.97
CA ASN A 254 -4.88 3.31 16.98
C ASN A 254 -5.45 1.90 17.20
N VAL A 255 -6.35 1.49 16.32
CA VAL A 255 -6.95 0.13 16.32
C VAL A 255 -5.88 -0.96 16.22
N ASN A 256 -4.78 -0.68 15.52
CA ASN A 256 -3.71 -1.64 15.27
C ASN A 256 -2.79 -1.84 16.48
N GLY A 257 -2.71 -0.87 17.42
CA GLY A 257 -1.83 -0.96 18.59
C GLY A 257 -2.33 -1.86 19.72
N GLY A 258 -3.63 -2.18 19.76
CA GLY A 258 -4.28 -2.93 20.84
C GLY A 258 -4.53 -4.41 20.54
N VAL A 259 -5.31 -5.05 21.43
CA VAL A 259 -5.86 -6.40 21.25
C VAL A 259 -7.11 -6.30 20.38
N ARG A 260 -7.25 -7.19 19.41
CA ARG A 260 -8.41 -7.26 18.52
C ARG A 260 -8.92 -8.70 18.48
N VAL A 261 -10.23 -8.90 18.53
CA VAL A 261 -10.84 -10.22 18.34
C VAL A 261 -12.04 -10.06 17.42
N GLY A 262 -12.14 -10.90 16.39
CA GLY A 262 -13.27 -10.88 15.48
C GLY A 262 -13.65 -12.26 14.99
N VAL A 263 -14.93 -12.45 14.74
CA VAL A 263 -15.48 -13.67 14.13
C VAL A 263 -16.51 -13.22 13.11
N GLY A 264 -16.39 -13.72 11.88
CA GLY A 264 -17.27 -13.34 10.80
C GLY A 264 -17.32 -14.38 9.69
N GLY A 265 -17.91 -14.00 8.57
CA GLY A 265 -18.09 -14.86 7.41
C GLY A 265 -17.22 -14.43 6.24
N TYR A 266 -16.91 -15.38 5.37
CA TYR A 266 -16.38 -15.11 4.05
C TYR A 266 -17.09 -15.93 2.98
N PHE A 267 -16.98 -15.43 1.76
CA PHE A 267 -17.48 -16.06 0.55
C PHE A 267 -16.41 -15.92 -0.53
N GLY A 268 -16.28 -16.92 -1.41
CA GLY A 268 -15.37 -16.86 -2.54
C GLY A 268 -15.88 -17.66 -3.73
N TYR A 269 -15.53 -17.20 -4.93
CA TYR A 269 -15.80 -17.84 -6.20
C TYR A 269 -14.49 -18.21 -6.89
N ARG A 270 -14.40 -19.45 -7.37
CA ARG A 270 -13.21 -20.01 -7.98
C ARG A 270 -13.02 -19.48 -9.39
N ILE A 271 -11.82 -19.01 -9.68
CA ILE A 271 -11.43 -18.48 -10.99
C ILE A 271 -10.56 -19.46 -11.75
N SER A 272 -9.74 -20.24 -11.04
CA SER A 272 -8.83 -21.19 -11.67
C SER A 272 -8.50 -22.34 -10.74
N SER A 273 -8.24 -23.50 -11.32
CA SER A 273 -7.66 -24.64 -10.63
C SER A 273 -6.69 -25.37 -11.55
N ARG A 274 -5.59 -25.83 -10.96
CA ARG A 274 -4.47 -26.42 -11.68
C ARG A 274 -3.78 -27.47 -10.83
N THR A 275 -3.54 -28.65 -11.39
CA THR A 275 -2.65 -29.64 -10.81
C THR A 275 -1.27 -29.53 -11.42
N LYS A 276 -0.24 -29.82 -10.63
CA LYS A 276 1.15 -29.87 -11.08
C LYS A 276 1.85 -31.08 -10.48
N TYR A 277 2.30 -31.96 -11.36
CA TYR A 277 3.08 -33.14 -11.04
C TYR A 277 4.50 -32.96 -11.55
N ILE A 278 5.48 -33.37 -10.76
CA ILE A 278 6.89 -33.35 -11.13
C ILE A 278 7.45 -34.73 -10.83
N TYR A 279 8.03 -35.35 -11.86
CA TYR A 279 8.64 -36.67 -11.76
C TYR A 279 9.92 -36.70 -12.60
N GLU A 280 10.75 -37.69 -12.35
CA GLU A 280 11.99 -37.93 -13.07
C GLU A 280 11.90 -39.26 -13.82
N GLU A 281 12.26 -39.22 -15.10
CA GLU A 281 12.22 -40.36 -16.01
C GLU A 281 13.51 -40.33 -16.84
N ASN A 282 14.31 -41.40 -16.77
CA ASN A 282 15.60 -41.52 -17.45
C ASN A 282 16.60 -40.39 -17.12
N GLY A 283 16.58 -39.88 -15.88
CA GLY A 283 17.44 -38.77 -15.44
C GLY A 283 16.93 -37.37 -15.80
N ASP A 284 15.84 -37.28 -16.58
CA ASP A 284 15.23 -36.01 -16.97
C ASP A 284 14.02 -35.67 -16.11
N LYS A 285 13.99 -34.42 -15.61
CA LYS A 285 12.90 -33.91 -14.78
C LYS A 285 11.73 -33.38 -15.62
N LYS A 286 10.63 -34.12 -15.63
CA LYS A 286 9.38 -33.74 -16.31
C LYS A 286 8.40 -33.04 -15.38
N LYS A 287 7.55 -32.19 -15.95
CA LYS A 287 6.57 -31.36 -15.23
C LYS A 287 5.23 -31.36 -15.96
N ASP A 288 4.28 -32.13 -15.46
CA ASP A 288 2.92 -32.15 -15.99
C ASP A 288 2.07 -31.12 -15.27
N LYS A 289 1.35 -30.32 -16.03
CA LYS A 289 0.47 -29.28 -15.50
C LYS A 289 -0.87 -29.36 -16.20
N ASN A 290 -1.91 -29.73 -15.48
CA ASN A 290 -3.26 -29.80 -16.03
C ASN A 290 -4.13 -28.70 -15.40
N SER A 291 -4.82 -27.91 -16.22
CA SER A 291 -5.79 -26.93 -15.77
C SER A 291 -7.18 -27.46 -16.07
N SER A 292 -7.93 -27.79 -15.02
CA SER A 292 -9.28 -28.34 -15.12
C SER A 292 -10.07 -27.92 -13.89
N ASN A 293 -11.38 -28.11 -13.92
CA ASN A 293 -12.23 -27.86 -12.74
C ASN A 293 -12.05 -28.94 -11.67
N PHE A 294 -11.52 -30.13 -11.99
CA PHE A 294 -11.37 -31.25 -11.05
C PHE A 294 -12.61 -31.49 -10.17
N LEU A 295 -13.81 -31.23 -10.70
CA LEU A 295 -15.10 -31.19 -9.97
C LEU A 295 -15.04 -30.56 -8.56
N LEU A 296 -14.17 -29.56 -8.34
CA LEU A 296 -14.21 -28.77 -7.10
C LEU A 296 -15.46 -27.88 -7.11
N ASN A 297 -15.97 -27.54 -5.94
CA ASN A 297 -16.99 -26.51 -5.81
C ASN A 297 -16.45 -25.15 -6.26
N ASP A 298 -17.21 -24.48 -7.12
CA ASP A 298 -16.86 -23.14 -7.59
C ASP A 298 -17.09 -22.08 -6.51
N VAL A 299 -18.01 -22.35 -5.59
CA VAL A 299 -18.30 -21.48 -4.46
C VAL A 299 -17.66 -22.04 -3.21
N ARG A 300 -17.07 -21.16 -2.40
CA ARG A 300 -16.67 -21.45 -1.02
C ARG A 300 -17.28 -20.44 -0.08
N TYR A 301 -17.72 -20.89 1.09
CA TYR A 301 -18.13 -20.01 2.17
C TYR A 301 -17.81 -20.63 3.51
N GLY A 302 -17.54 -19.78 4.48
CA GLY A 302 -16.99 -20.25 5.74
C GLY A 302 -17.00 -19.20 6.83
N ILE A 303 -16.45 -19.62 7.96
CA ILE A 303 -16.27 -18.79 9.15
C ILE A 303 -14.81 -18.38 9.23
N ARG A 304 -14.56 -17.09 9.46
CA ARG A 304 -13.25 -16.53 9.71
C ARG A 304 -13.17 -16.06 11.16
N GLY A 305 -12.22 -16.60 11.91
CA GLY A 305 -11.78 -16.06 13.20
C GLY A 305 -10.52 -15.21 13.00
N GLN A 306 -10.40 -14.11 13.74
CA GLN A 306 -9.21 -13.28 13.76
C GLN A 306 -8.86 -12.80 15.18
N PHE A 307 -7.57 -12.82 15.50
CA PHE A 307 -7.01 -12.36 16.77
C PHE A 307 -5.81 -11.47 16.50
N GLY A 308 -5.93 -10.18 16.83
CA GLY A 308 -4.90 -9.18 16.58
C GLY A 308 -4.18 -8.70 17.82
N PHE A 309 -2.88 -8.47 17.69
CA PHE A 309 -2.04 -7.88 18.72
C PHE A 309 -0.92 -7.04 18.10
N LYS A 310 -0.80 -5.77 18.51
CA LYS A 310 0.32 -4.87 18.14
C LYS A 310 0.70 -4.89 16.64
N GLY A 311 -0.29 -4.72 15.78
CA GLY A 311 -0.10 -4.59 14.33
C GLY A 311 -0.09 -5.89 13.53
N ILE A 312 -0.06 -7.07 14.17
CA ILE A 312 -0.17 -8.37 13.49
C ILE A 312 -1.51 -8.99 13.87
N ASP A 313 -2.19 -9.58 12.89
CA ASP A 313 -3.45 -10.31 13.09
C ASP A 313 -3.23 -11.80 12.77
N LEU A 314 -3.52 -12.70 13.71
CA LEU A 314 -3.67 -14.13 13.44
C LEU A 314 -5.06 -14.38 12.86
N PHE A 315 -5.18 -15.29 11.89
CA PHE A 315 -6.47 -15.69 11.35
C PHE A 315 -6.60 -17.21 11.25
N VAL A 316 -7.84 -17.66 11.30
CA VAL A 316 -8.29 -19.02 10.98
C VAL A 316 -9.51 -18.90 10.08
N GLU A 317 -9.54 -19.64 8.98
CA GLU A 317 -10.69 -19.79 8.10
C GLU A 317 -11.06 -21.26 8.00
N TYR A 318 -12.36 -21.56 8.14
CA TYR A 318 -12.91 -22.90 8.00
C TYR A 318 -14.08 -22.87 7.02
N ASP A 319 -13.94 -23.65 5.94
CA ASP A 319 -14.99 -23.80 4.93
C ASP A 319 -16.12 -24.66 5.49
N LEU A 320 -17.35 -24.14 5.42
CA LEU A 320 -18.53 -24.90 5.82
C LEU A 320 -18.96 -25.88 4.73
N ASN A 321 -18.65 -25.58 3.48
CA ASN A 321 -18.95 -26.44 2.34
C ASN A 321 -17.81 -27.41 2.02
N LYS A 322 -18.18 -28.52 1.37
CA LYS A 322 -17.21 -29.50 0.85
C LYS A 322 -16.38 -28.90 -0.27
N MET A 323 -15.14 -29.36 -0.41
CA MET A 323 -14.21 -28.96 -1.46
C MET A 323 -14.65 -29.45 -2.83
N PHE A 324 -15.14 -30.70 -2.90
CA PHE A 324 -15.63 -31.32 -4.12
C PHE A 324 -17.15 -31.23 -4.24
N GLN A 325 -17.65 -31.21 -5.47
CA GLN A 325 -19.09 -31.22 -5.76
C GLN A 325 -19.73 -32.51 -5.27
N ASP A 326 -20.99 -32.45 -4.84
CA ASP A 326 -21.73 -33.66 -4.44
C ASP A 326 -21.85 -34.64 -5.62
N GLY A 327 -21.70 -35.94 -5.35
CA GLY A 327 -21.72 -36.97 -6.40
C GLY A 327 -20.48 -37.00 -7.30
N SER A 328 -19.43 -36.24 -6.98
CA SER A 328 -18.16 -36.24 -7.74
C SER A 328 -17.30 -37.50 -7.53
N GLY A 329 -17.66 -38.38 -6.58
CA GLY A 329 -16.84 -39.53 -6.18
C GLY A 329 -15.60 -39.14 -5.35
N GLY A 330 -15.37 -37.84 -5.10
CA GLY A 330 -14.31 -37.35 -4.23
C GLY A 330 -14.65 -37.50 -2.74
N PRO A 331 -13.63 -37.50 -1.87
CA PRO A 331 -13.81 -37.52 -0.42
C PRO A 331 -14.48 -36.24 0.09
N ASP A 332 -15.20 -36.35 1.21
CA ASP A 332 -15.94 -35.26 1.84
C ASP A 332 -15.00 -34.35 2.64
N LEU A 333 -14.16 -33.59 1.93
CA LEU A 333 -13.14 -32.73 2.53
C LEU A 333 -13.65 -31.30 2.71
N GLN A 334 -13.44 -30.74 3.89
CA GLN A 334 -13.55 -29.31 4.17
C GLN A 334 -12.15 -28.71 4.29
N ARG A 335 -12.01 -27.42 3.97
CA ARG A 335 -10.73 -26.71 4.04
C ARG A 335 -10.61 -25.96 5.35
N ILE A 336 -9.41 -26.01 5.92
CA ILE A 336 -9.00 -25.14 7.01
C ILE A 336 -7.72 -24.40 6.62
N GLN A 337 -7.70 -23.10 6.87
CA GLN A 337 -6.57 -22.23 6.60
C GLN A 337 -6.25 -21.45 7.86
N PHE A 338 -4.97 -21.24 8.16
CA PHE A 338 -4.56 -20.46 9.31
C PHE A 338 -3.22 -19.77 9.06
N GLY A 339 -3.02 -18.61 9.65
CA GLY A 339 -1.80 -17.85 9.43
C GLY A 339 -1.85 -16.45 10.02
N ILE A 340 -1.12 -15.54 9.37
CA ILE A 340 -0.99 -14.14 9.76
C ILE A 340 -1.52 -13.22 8.66
N THR A 341 -2.14 -12.13 9.07
CA THR A 341 -2.55 -11.00 8.26
C THR A 341 -1.62 -9.83 8.59
N LEU A 342 -1.00 -9.29 7.54
CA LEU A 342 -0.10 -8.12 7.58
C LEU A 342 -0.81 -6.87 7.06
#